data_AF-A0A9C9F7K3-F1
#
_entry.id   AF-A0A9C9F7K3-F1
#
_cell.length_a   1.000
_cell.length_b   1.000
_cell.length_c   1.000
_cell.angle_alpha   90.00
_cell.angle_beta   90.00
_cell.angle_gamma   90.00
#
_symmetry.space_group_name_H-M   'P 1'
#
loop_
_entity.id
_entity.type
_entity.pdbx_description
1 polymer ?
#
loop_
_entity_poly.entity_id
_entity_poly.type
_entity_poly.pdbx_seq_one_letter_code
_entity_poly.pdbx_strand_id
1 'polypeptide(L)'
;MKKKLFCLCKSALISALLVFMMSVSIYAEPVESIRVIKISSQDESAIVRTPDGRMQIIKVGDILRVAGSGLQVKGQRKSGLRGTGKESAEFRAQSSEHSVQGYGLRVVEITSGRVVFEERTERGIETVIVRVADGKQRIERIRRAGEERPILYRAK
;
A
#
# COMPACT_ATOMS: atom_id res chain seq x y z
N MET A 1 16.73 -57.22 -24.89
CA MET A 1 16.51 -56.46 -23.62
C MET A 1 16.83 -54.96 -23.70
N LYS A 2 17.10 -54.37 -24.88
CA LYS A 2 17.52 -52.96 -25.03
C LYS A 2 16.38 -51.92 -24.96
N LYS A 3 15.13 -52.34 -25.21
CA LYS A 3 13.95 -51.44 -25.23
C LYS A 3 13.53 -50.96 -23.82
N LYS A 4 13.72 -51.79 -22.79
CA LYS A 4 13.38 -51.44 -21.39
C LYS A 4 14.35 -50.41 -20.80
N LEU A 5 15.63 -50.46 -21.21
CA LEU A 5 16.67 -49.52 -20.78
C LEU A 5 16.47 -48.12 -21.38
N PHE A 6 16.00 -48.04 -22.64
CA PHE A 6 15.67 -46.76 -23.28
C PHE A 6 14.43 -46.07 -22.68
N CYS A 7 13.47 -46.81 -22.13
CA CYS A 7 12.33 -46.23 -21.42
C CYS A 7 12.71 -45.62 -20.06
N LEU A 8 13.61 -46.27 -19.33
CA LEU A 8 14.07 -45.82 -18.01
C LEU A 8 14.78 -44.46 -18.11
N CYS A 9 15.70 -44.30 -19.07
CA CYS A 9 16.42 -43.02 -19.26
C CYS A 9 15.51 -41.87 -19.74
N LYS A 10 14.50 -42.16 -20.57
CA LYS A 10 13.53 -41.13 -21.00
C LYS A 10 12.65 -40.65 -19.84
N SER A 11 12.19 -41.56 -18.98
CA SER A 11 11.40 -41.20 -17.80
C SER A 11 12.21 -40.38 -16.78
N ALA A 12 13.50 -40.71 -16.60
CA ALA A 12 14.40 -39.97 -15.73
C ALA A 12 14.63 -38.53 -16.24
N LEU A 13 14.89 -38.35 -17.55
CA LEU A 13 15.06 -37.04 -18.16
C LEU A 13 13.80 -36.18 -18.06
N ILE A 14 12.62 -36.76 -18.26
CA ILE A 14 11.34 -36.04 -18.10
C ILE A 14 11.12 -35.63 -16.65
N SER A 15 11.41 -36.50 -15.68
CA SER A 15 11.29 -36.18 -14.25
C SER A 15 12.24 -35.06 -13.82
N ALA A 16 13.48 -35.07 -14.32
CA ALA A 16 14.46 -34.01 -14.04
C ALA A 16 14.04 -32.67 -14.64
N LEU A 17 13.47 -32.68 -15.86
CA LEU A 17 12.92 -31.47 -16.49
C LEU A 17 11.71 -30.92 -15.73
N LEU A 18 10.88 -31.79 -15.16
CA LEU A 18 9.69 -31.42 -14.38
C LEU A 18 10.07 -30.81 -13.02
N VAL A 19 11.11 -31.34 -12.36
CA VAL A 19 11.69 -30.75 -11.15
C VAL A 19 12.34 -29.40 -11.46
N PHE A 20 13.04 -29.27 -12.59
CA PHE A 20 13.64 -28.01 -13.03
C PHE A 20 12.60 -26.92 -13.33
N MET A 21 11.41 -27.29 -13.81
CA MET A 21 10.29 -26.37 -14.02
C MET A 21 9.60 -25.94 -12.73
N MET A 22 9.64 -26.74 -11.65
CA MET A 22 9.14 -26.33 -10.33
C MET A 22 10.05 -25.33 -9.60
N SER A 23 11.30 -25.15 -10.05
CA SER A 23 12.20 -24.11 -9.52
C SER A 23 11.89 -22.70 -10.01
N VAL A 24 10.91 -22.53 -10.90
CA VAL A 24 10.33 -21.21 -11.17
C VAL A 24 9.45 -20.85 -9.99
N SER A 25 10.11 -20.46 -8.90
CA SER A 25 9.48 -19.82 -7.76
C SER A 25 8.83 -18.55 -8.30
N ILE A 26 7.51 -18.59 -8.46
CA ILE A 26 6.70 -17.39 -8.52
C ILE A 26 6.79 -16.80 -7.11
N TYR A 27 7.86 -16.05 -6.87
CA TYR A 27 7.91 -15.09 -5.78
C TYR A 27 6.85 -14.07 -6.11
N ALA A 28 5.64 -14.28 -5.58
CA ALA A 28 4.69 -13.22 -5.45
C ALA A 28 5.37 -12.16 -4.58
N GLU A 29 5.85 -11.08 -5.20
CA GLU A 29 6.37 -9.93 -4.46
C GLU A 29 5.29 -9.48 -3.48
N PRO A 30 5.62 -9.32 -2.18
CA PRO A 30 4.65 -8.82 -1.24
C PRO A 30 4.23 -7.41 -1.65
N VAL A 31 2.95 -7.13 -1.49
CA VAL A 31 2.27 -5.87 -1.76
C VAL A 31 2.75 -4.79 -0.77
N GLU A 32 4.00 -4.33 -0.93
CA GLU A 32 4.69 -3.25 -0.20
C GLU A 32 4.91 -2.04 -1.11
N SER A 33 3.87 -1.71 -1.86
CA SER A 33 4.01 -1.14 -3.19
C SER A 33 4.05 0.39 -3.25
N ILE A 34 4.34 1.06 -2.14
CA ILE A 34 4.55 2.51 -2.09
C ILE A 34 6.02 2.76 -1.83
N ARG A 35 6.71 3.35 -2.82
CA ARG A 35 8.12 3.72 -2.70
C ARG A 35 8.26 5.22 -2.50
N VAL A 36 8.91 5.65 -1.43
CA VAL A 36 9.28 7.05 -1.25
C VAL A 36 10.59 7.29 -2.00
N ILE A 37 10.53 8.16 -3.00
CA ILE A 37 11.65 8.46 -3.90
C ILE A 37 12.48 9.62 -3.35
N LYS A 38 11.80 10.64 -2.82
CA LYS A 38 12.44 11.84 -2.27
C LYS A 38 11.57 12.42 -1.17
N ILE A 39 12.22 12.96 -0.14
CA ILE A 39 11.57 13.71 0.93
C ILE A 39 12.14 15.13 0.91
N SER A 40 11.27 16.14 0.88
CA SER A 40 11.60 17.53 1.22
C SER A 40 10.97 17.82 2.58
N SER A 41 11.77 17.71 3.64
CA SER A 41 11.30 17.98 5.00
C SER A 41 11.01 19.47 5.22
N GLN A 42 11.64 20.37 4.46
CA GLN A 42 11.39 21.81 4.53
C GLN A 42 9.98 22.18 4.04
N ASP A 43 9.50 21.48 3.02
CA ASP A 43 8.18 21.74 2.40
C ASP A 43 7.08 20.78 2.88
N GLU A 44 7.40 19.95 3.88
CA GLU A 44 6.58 18.84 4.38
C GLU A 44 5.98 18.01 3.23
N SER A 45 6.83 17.65 2.26
CA SER A 45 6.41 16.98 1.04
C SER A 45 7.30 15.79 0.67
N ALA A 46 6.73 14.84 -0.05
CA ALA A 46 7.46 13.68 -0.55
C ALA A 46 7.01 13.29 -1.96
N ILE A 47 7.93 12.76 -2.75
CA ILE A 47 7.63 12.11 -4.03
C ILE A 47 7.47 10.63 -3.74
N VAL A 48 6.29 10.10 -4.06
CA VAL A 48 5.96 8.68 -3.90
C VAL A 48 5.67 8.04 -5.24
N ARG A 49 6.14 6.80 -5.41
CA ARG A 49 5.73 5.90 -6.48
C ARG A 49 4.69 4.95 -5.93
N THR A 50 3.50 4.99 -6.51
CA THR A 50 2.39 4.10 -6.17
C THR A 50 2.52 2.74 -6.89
N PRO A 51 1.75 1.73 -6.48
CA PRO A 51 1.81 0.37 -7.03
C PRO A 51 1.44 0.32 -8.51
N ASP A 52 0.55 1.23 -8.91
CA ASP A 52 0.12 1.46 -10.29
C ASP A 52 1.21 2.11 -11.16
N GLY A 53 2.40 2.35 -10.59
CA GLY A 53 3.55 2.95 -11.27
C GLY A 53 3.50 4.47 -11.37
N ARG A 54 2.42 5.12 -10.91
CA ARG A 54 2.31 6.59 -10.94
C ARG A 54 3.28 7.21 -9.95
N MET A 55 3.82 8.36 -10.34
CA MET A 55 4.68 9.19 -9.52
C MET A 55 3.88 10.43 -9.12
N GLN A 56 3.80 10.71 -7.82
CA GLN A 56 3.05 11.86 -7.33
C GLN A 56 3.76 12.53 -6.15
N ILE A 57 3.58 13.85 -6.06
CA ILE A 57 3.97 14.63 -4.90
C ILE A 57 2.82 14.54 -3.89
N ILE A 58 3.15 14.29 -2.64
CA ILE A 58 2.22 14.30 -1.51
C ILE A 58 2.69 15.32 -0.47
N LYS A 59 1.73 15.92 0.24
CA LYS A 59 1.92 16.79 1.40
C LYS A 59 1.19 16.23 2.62
N VAL A 60 1.53 16.74 3.80
CA VAL A 60 0.79 16.44 5.03
C VAL A 60 -0.69 16.78 4.86
N GLY A 61 -1.57 15.85 5.24
CA GLY A 61 -3.02 15.98 5.09
C GLY A 61 -3.59 15.38 3.81
N ASP A 62 -2.75 15.11 2.79
CA ASP A 62 -3.21 14.50 1.54
C ASP A 62 -3.73 13.08 1.76
N ILE A 63 -4.62 12.65 0.85
CA ILE A 63 -5.11 11.28 0.80
C ILE A 63 -4.58 10.62 -0.47
N LEU A 64 -3.62 9.71 -0.29
CA LEU A 64 -3.08 8.89 -1.35
C LEU A 64 -4.04 7.72 -1.62
N ARG A 65 -4.62 7.68 -2.82
CA ARG A 65 -5.49 6.57 -3.25
C ARG A 65 -4.63 5.50 -3.92
N VAL A 66 -4.55 4.35 -3.29
CA VAL A 66 -3.70 3.23 -3.72
C VAL A 66 -4.59 2.11 -4.21
N ALA A 67 -4.34 1.64 -5.44
CA ALA A 67 -5.02 0.46 -5.97
C ALA A 67 -4.67 -0.78 -5.12
N GLY A 68 -5.67 -1.50 -4.59
CA GLY A 68 -5.43 -2.65 -3.72
C GLY A 68 -6.59 -2.97 -2.76
N SER A 69 -6.39 -4.00 -1.92
CA SER A 69 -7.42 -4.68 -1.12
C SER A 69 -7.79 -4.01 0.22
N GLY A 70 -7.31 -2.81 0.53
CA GLY A 70 -7.71 -2.10 1.76
C GLY A 70 -9.05 -1.35 1.61
N LEU A 71 -9.56 -0.79 2.71
CA LEU A 71 -10.91 -0.21 2.72
C LEU A 71 -11.03 1.17 2.09
N GLN A 72 -12.18 1.33 1.45
CA GLN A 72 -12.60 2.57 0.82
C GLN A 72 -12.79 3.68 1.86
N VAL A 73 -12.06 4.77 1.68
CA VAL A 73 -12.40 6.05 2.31
C VAL A 73 -13.65 6.57 1.61
N LYS A 74 -14.84 6.24 2.13
CA LYS A 74 -16.07 6.98 1.79
C LYS A 74 -15.84 8.42 2.26
N GLY A 75 -15.67 9.33 1.31
CA GLY A 75 -15.46 10.74 1.58
C GLY A 75 -16.62 11.32 2.37
N GLN A 76 -16.46 11.46 3.68
CA GLN A 76 -17.35 12.30 4.49
C GLN A 76 -17.01 13.76 4.21
N ARG A 77 -17.63 14.34 3.18
CA ARG A 77 -17.81 15.80 3.14
C ARG A 77 -18.96 16.15 4.08
N LYS A 78 -18.62 16.58 5.29
CA LYS A 78 -19.53 17.30 6.19
C LYS A 78 -19.47 18.80 5.84
N SER A 79 -20.66 19.35 5.59
CA SER A 79 -21.13 20.73 5.87
C SER A 79 -20.39 21.95 5.30
N GLY A 80 -21.15 22.79 4.60
CA GLY A 80 -20.81 24.20 4.35
C GLY A 80 -21.92 24.93 3.61
N LEU A 81 -22.55 25.89 4.29
CA LEU A 81 -23.77 26.63 3.94
C LEU A 81 -23.55 27.72 2.86
N ARG A 82 -24.61 28.02 2.09
CA ARG A 82 -25.06 29.33 1.56
C ARG A 82 -24.11 30.20 0.71
N GLY A 83 -24.54 30.53 -0.52
CA GLY A 83 -24.02 31.67 -1.28
C GLY A 83 -24.44 31.69 -2.75
N THR A 84 -25.42 32.52 -3.07
CA THR A 84 -25.94 32.84 -4.41
C THR A 84 -24.91 33.50 -5.33
N GLY A 85 -24.95 33.19 -6.63
CA GLY A 85 -24.66 34.17 -7.68
C GLY A 85 -23.58 33.80 -8.71
N LYS A 86 -24.05 33.52 -9.93
CA LYS A 86 -23.46 33.84 -11.25
C LYS A 86 -22.11 33.21 -11.65
N GLU A 87 -22.24 32.18 -12.50
CA GLU A 87 -21.66 32.08 -13.85
C GLU A 87 -20.25 32.61 -14.09
N SER A 88 -19.29 31.68 -14.32
CA SER A 88 -18.38 31.69 -15.47
C SER A 88 -17.42 30.49 -15.44
N ALA A 89 -17.15 29.95 -16.62
CA ALA A 89 -16.17 28.92 -16.97
C ALA A 89 -16.52 27.47 -16.58
N GLU A 90 -17.14 26.77 -17.54
CA GLU A 90 -17.08 25.30 -17.66
C GLU A 90 -15.62 24.85 -17.78
N PHE A 91 -14.94 24.69 -16.65
CA PHE A 91 -13.82 23.77 -16.56
C PHE A 91 -14.41 22.37 -16.41
N ARG A 92 -14.70 21.71 -17.53
CA ARG A 92 -14.99 20.27 -17.58
C ARG A 92 -13.72 19.52 -17.19
N ALA A 93 -13.43 19.49 -15.90
CA ALA A 93 -12.59 18.45 -15.32
C ALA A 93 -13.35 17.14 -15.53
N GLN A 94 -13.00 16.41 -16.58
CA GLN A 94 -13.30 14.98 -16.69
C GLN A 94 -12.55 14.28 -15.56
N SER A 95 -13.10 14.41 -14.35
CA SER A 95 -12.79 13.59 -13.20
C SER A 95 -13.37 12.23 -13.53
N SER A 96 -12.63 11.47 -14.33
CA SER A 96 -12.90 10.06 -14.50
C SER A 96 -12.77 9.44 -13.11
N GLU A 97 -13.90 9.28 -12.44
CA GLU A 97 -14.06 8.43 -11.29
C GLU A 97 -13.86 6.99 -11.77
N HIS A 98 -12.62 6.64 -12.09
CA HIS A 98 -12.19 5.26 -12.07
C HIS A 98 -12.31 4.84 -10.61
N SER A 99 -13.41 4.16 -10.30
CA SER A 99 -13.60 3.43 -9.05
C SER A 99 -12.59 2.29 -9.00
N VAL A 100 -11.33 2.63 -8.77
CA VAL A 100 -10.30 1.66 -8.45
C VAL A 100 -10.63 1.17 -7.04
N GLN A 101 -10.99 -0.10 -6.91
CA GLN A 101 -11.00 -0.79 -5.62
C GLN A 101 -9.62 -0.58 -4.99
N GLY A 102 -9.57 0.28 -3.99
CA GLY A 102 -8.36 0.86 -3.47
C GLY A 102 -8.57 1.42 -2.08
N TYR A 103 -7.48 1.51 -1.34
CA TYR A 103 -7.46 2.06 0.00
C TYR A 103 -6.89 3.47 0.01
N GLY A 104 -7.38 4.28 0.95
CA GLY A 104 -6.88 5.62 1.17
C GLY A 104 -5.88 5.65 2.30
N LEU A 105 -4.69 6.16 2.02
CA LEU A 105 -3.68 6.48 3.02
C LEU A 105 -3.66 7.98 3.26
N ARG A 106 -3.98 8.39 4.47
CA ARG A 106 -3.87 9.79 4.89
C ARG A 106 -2.44 10.06 5.32
N VAL A 107 -1.81 11.08 4.74
CA VAL A 107 -0.48 11.53 5.16
C VAL A 107 -0.60 12.30 6.47
N VAL A 108 0.06 11.82 7.51
CA VAL A 108 0.02 12.43 8.85
C VAL A 108 1.28 13.22 9.16
N GLU A 109 2.44 12.72 8.76
CA GLU A 109 3.73 13.34 9.08
C GLU A 109 4.71 13.10 7.94
N ILE A 110 5.50 14.12 7.61
CA ILE A 110 6.66 14.03 6.72
C ILE A 110 7.84 14.69 7.43
N THR A 111 8.90 13.93 7.70
CA THR A 111 10.12 14.43 8.34
C THR A 111 11.36 13.92 7.62
N SER A 112 12.55 14.46 7.96
CA SER A 112 13.82 14.04 7.36
C SER A 112 14.09 12.56 7.67
N GLY A 113 13.74 11.68 6.73
CA GLY A 113 13.97 10.24 6.83
C GLY A 113 12.73 9.39 7.11
N ARG A 114 11.52 9.95 7.22
CA ARG A 114 10.29 9.14 7.27
C ARG A 114 9.04 9.85 6.75
N VAL A 115 8.09 9.04 6.32
CA VAL A 115 6.71 9.45 6.00
C VAL A 115 5.76 8.57 6.80
N VAL A 116 4.80 9.18 7.50
CA VAL A 116 3.81 8.46 8.31
C VAL A 116 2.44 8.60 7.65
N PHE A 117 1.77 7.46 7.48
CA PHE A 117 0.42 7.37 6.95
C PHE A 117 -0.53 6.75 7.98
N GLU A 118 -1.80 7.14 7.88
CA GLU A 118 -2.93 6.47 8.51
C GLU A 118 -3.76 5.76 7.45
N GLU A 119 -3.95 4.45 7.64
CA GLU A 119 -4.82 3.61 6.84
C GLU A 119 -6.09 3.30 7.64
N ARG A 120 -7.26 3.54 7.06
CA ARG A 120 -8.53 3.07 7.65
C ARG A 120 -8.79 1.65 7.17
N THR A 121 -8.76 0.69 8.09
CA THR A 121 -9.09 -0.72 7.83
C THR A 121 -10.34 -1.13 8.61
N GLU A 122 -10.81 -2.36 8.39
CA GLU A 122 -12.05 -2.89 9.00
C GLU A 122 -11.84 -3.10 10.49
N ARG A 123 -10.58 -3.26 10.88
CA ARG A 123 -10.11 -3.49 12.24
C ARG A 123 -9.78 -2.19 12.97
N GLY A 124 -9.91 -1.03 12.31
CA GLY A 124 -9.64 0.28 12.88
C GLY A 124 -8.61 1.09 12.09
N ILE A 125 -7.98 2.05 12.75
CA ILE A 125 -6.95 2.90 12.13
C ILE A 125 -5.59 2.23 12.34
N GLU A 126 -4.88 1.95 11.24
CA GLU A 126 -3.52 1.43 11.24
C GLU A 126 -2.53 2.55 10.90
N THR A 127 -1.39 2.59 11.58
CA THR A 127 -0.31 3.54 11.29
C THR A 127 0.74 2.85 10.43
N VAL A 128 1.06 3.42 9.27
CA VAL A 128 2.09 2.93 8.36
C VAL A 128 3.25 3.93 8.37
N ILE A 129 4.41 3.52 8.84
CA ILE A 129 5.62 4.35 8.90
C ILE A 129 6.58 3.86 7.82
N VAL A 130 6.91 4.73 6.88
CA VAL A 130 7.90 4.46 5.83
C VAL A 130 9.17 5.21 6.19
N ARG A 131 10.19 4.49 6.63
CA ARG A 131 11.52 5.03 6.92
C ARG A 131 12.40 4.93 5.69
N VAL A 132 13.17 5.98 5.42
CA VAL A 132 14.12 6.07 4.31
C VAL A 132 15.48 6.43 4.88
N ALA A 133 16.44 5.51 4.74
CA ALA A 133 17.82 5.68 5.19
C ALA A 133 18.77 5.01 4.18
N ASP A 134 19.87 5.68 3.81
CA ASP A 134 20.91 5.15 2.92
C ASP A 134 20.38 4.56 1.59
N GLY A 135 19.35 5.18 1.02
CA GLY A 135 18.69 4.71 -0.19
C GLY A 135 17.86 3.43 -0.03
N LYS A 136 17.77 2.90 1.20
CA LYS A 136 16.93 1.76 1.57
C LYS A 136 15.64 2.24 2.21
N GLN A 137 14.55 1.56 1.90
CA GLN A 137 13.24 1.81 2.48
C GLN A 137 12.86 0.67 3.43
N ARG A 138 12.30 1.02 4.59
CA ARG A 138 11.69 0.09 5.54
C ARG A 138 10.27 0.53 5.84
N ILE A 139 9.32 -0.40 5.75
CA ILE A 139 7.91 -0.14 6.07
C ILE A 139 7.59 -0.82 7.40
N GLU A 140 7.01 -0.07 8.33
CA GLU A 140 6.54 -0.55 9.63
C GLU A 140 5.02 -0.31 9.69
N ARG A 141 4.24 -1.37 9.94
CA ARG A 141 2.79 -1.27 10.17
C ARG A 141 2.49 -1.52 11.64
N ILE A 142 1.93 -0.51 12.30
CA ILE A 142 1.57 -0.55 13.72
C ILE A 142 0.05 -0.51 13.83
N ARG A 143 -0.49 -1.49 14.56
CA ARG A 143 -1.89 -1.53 14.96
C ARG A 143 -1.99 -1.12 16.42
N ARG A 144 -3.02 -0.36 16.78
CA ARG A 144 -3.38 -0.24 18.19
C ARG A 144 -3.87 -1.61 18.66
N ALA A 145 -3.11 -2.25 19.54
CA ALA A 145 -3.63 -3.36 20.32
C ALA A 145 -4.80 -2.80 21.15
N GLY A 146 -5.95 -3.50 21.11
CA GLY A 146 -7.10 -3.11 21.94
C GLY A 146 -6.67 -3.02 23.41
N GLU A 147 -7.31 -2.13 24.17
CA GLU A 147 -7.14 -2.04 25.62
C GLU A 147 -7.67 -3.33 26.27
N GLU A 148 -6.87 -4.41 26.29
CA GLU A 148 -7.12 -5.50 27.22
C GLU A 148 -6.68 -5.00 28.59
N ARG A 149 -7.60 -4.31 29.26
CA ARG A 149 -7.38 -3.78 30.61
C ARG A 149 -6.98 -4.97 31.49
N PRO A 150 -5.80 -4.95 32.14
CA PRO A 150 -5.46 -6.00 33.07
C PRO A 150 -6.55 -6.07 34.13
N ILE A 151 -7.08 -7.27 34.35
CA ILE A 151 -8.07 -7.51 35.40
C ILE A 151 -7.33 -7.24 36.72
N LEU A 152 -7.62 -6.10 37.36
CA LEU A 152 -7.07 -5.78 38.67
C LEU A 152 -7.60 -6.83 39.65
N TYR A 153 -6.75 -7.78 40.04
CA TYR A 153 -7.08 -8.75 41.08
C TYR A 153 -7.24 -8.00 42.40
N ARG A 154 -8.48 -7.91 42.91
CA ARG A 154 -8.75 -7.40 44.25
C ARG A 154 -8.46 -8.52 45.25
N ALA A 155 -7.31 -8.45 45.91
CA ALA A 155 -7.03 -9.30 47.07
C ALA A 155 -8.01 -8.97 48.20
N LYS A 156 -8.49 -10.02 48.87
CA LYS A 156 -9.52 -9.99 49.90
C LYS A 156 -8.95 -9.62 51.26
#